data_AF-A0A2R4LYX9-F1
#
_entry.id   AF-A0A2R4LYX9-F1
#
_cell.length_a   1.000
_cell.length_b   1.000
_cell.length_c   1.000
_cell.angle_alpha   90.00
_cell.angle_beta   90.00
_cell.angle_gamma   90.00
#
_symmetry.space_group_name_H-M   'P 1'
#
loop_
_entity.id
_entity.type
_entity.pdbx_description
1 polymer ?
#
loop_
_entity_poly.entity_id
_entity_poly.type
_entity_poly.pdbx_seq_one_letter_code
_entity_poly.pdbx_strand_id
1 'polypeptide(L)'
;MAQYIHLRTLKEEGRLSQSELSAQLGIEKASSTRVLDELAQRNLIRRERHKQDRRMIIVSLSEEGHKKIDEAMSSAKVAARLASENFDEGELLQLFASLDKIIKTLSTAT
;
A
#
# COMPACT_ATOMS: atom_id res chain seq x y z
N MET A 1 2.67 4.52 8.04
CA MET A 1 1.61 4.10 7.09
C MET A 1 2.02 4.26 5.63
N ALA A 2 2.58 5.40 5.21
CA ALA A 2 2.91 5.65 3.80
C ALA A 2 3.79 4.57 3.14
N GLN A 3 4.87 4.10 3.78
CA GLN A 3 5.71 3.04 3.19
C GLN A 3 4.97 1.71 2.98
N TYR A 4 4.09 1.31 3.92
CA TYR A 4 3.34 0.05 3.81
C TYR A 4 2.39 0.07 2.62
N ILE A 5 1.64 1.16 2.43
CA ILE A 5 0.67 1.23 1.33
C ILE A 5 1.36 1.21 -0.04
N HIS A 6 2.54 1.84 -0.18
CA HIS A 6 3.31 1.75 -1.44
C HIS A 6 3.78 0.33 -1.72
N LEU A 7 4.36 -0.36 -0.72
CA LEU A 7 4.85 -1.73 -0.90
C LEU A 7 3.69 -2.71 -1.16
N ARG A 8 2.55 -2.53 -0.49
CA ARG A 8 1.35 -3.33 -0.68
C ARG A 8 0.78 -3.14 -2.09
N THR A 9 0.59 -1.90 -2.53
CA THR A 9 0.08 -1.60 -3.89
C THR A 9 1.01 -2.15 -4.97
N LEU A 10 2.34 -2.01 -4.81
CA LEU A 10 3.30 -2.61 -5.75
C LEU A 10 3.29 -4.15 -5.70
N LYS A 11 2.91 -4.78 -4.58
CA LYS A 11 2.73 -6.23 -4.53
C LYS A 11 1.47 -6.68 -5.27
N GLU A 12 0.38 -5.93 -5.16
CA GLU A 12 -0.91 -6.22 -5.80
C GLU A 12 -0.84 -5.98 -7.32
N GLU A 13 -0.24 -4.87 -7.75
CA GLU A 13 -0.24 -4.40 -9.14
C GLU A 13 1.06 -4.75 -9.90
N GLY A 14 2.12 -5.13 -9.19
CA GLY A 14 3.42 -5.45 -9.76
C GLY A 14 4.26 -4.22 -10.11
N ARG A 15 4.30 -3.87 -11.41
CA ARG A 15 5.14 -2.78 -11.93
C ARG A 15 4.26 -1.60 -12.31
N LEU A 16 4.49 -0.44 -11.71
CA LEU A 16 3.73 0.78 -11.97
C LEU A 16 4.68 1.93 -12.29
N SER A 17 4.28 2.85 -13.15
CA SER A 17 4.94 4.16 -13.18
C SER A 17 4.71 4.89 -11.86
N GLN A 18 5.63 5.76 -11.48
CA GLN A 18 5.49 6.56 -10.26
C GLN A 18 4.22 7.44 -10.27
N SER A 19 3.79 7.88 -11.44
CA SER A 19 2.55 8.64 -11.60
C SER A 19 1.31 7.77 -11.38
N GLU A 20 1.27 6.55 -11.93
CA GLU A 20 0.19 5.59 -11.68
C GLU A 20 0.11 5.20 -10.20
N LEU A 21 1.26 4.95 -9.57
CA LEU A 21 1.31 4.62 -8.14
C LEU A 21 0.78 5.77 -7.28
N SER A 22 1.15 7.02 -7.58
CA SER A 22 0.64 8.18 -6.83
C SER A 22 -0.88 8.33 -6.99
N ALA A 23 -1.38 8.13 -8.20
CA ALA A 23 -2.81 8.20 -8.52
C ALA A 23 -3.62 7.11 -7.80
N GLN A 24 -3.16 5.86 -7.82
CA GLN A 24 -3.83 4.77 -7.10
C GLN A 24 -3.86 5.00 -5.59
N LEU A 25 -2.81 5.59 -5.03
CA LEU A 25 -2.71 5.88 -3.61
C LEU A 25 -3.49 7.14 -3.19
N GLY A 26 -4.01 7.93 -4.14
CA GLY A 26 -4.69 9.19 -3.84
C GLY A 26 -3.79 10.23 -3.16
N ILE A 27 -2.49 10.20 -3.43
CA ILE A 27 -1.52 11.10 -2.81
C ILE A 27 -0.78 11.95 -3.84
N GLU A 28 -0.36 13.13 -3.40
CA GLU A 28 0.48 14.02 -4.20
C GLU A 28 1.80 13.36 -4.63
N LYS A 29 2.20 13.60 -5.88
CA LYS A 29 3.40 12.99 -6.48
C LYS A 29 4.67 13.34 -5.70
N ALA A 30 4.78 14.56 -5.19
CA ALA A 30 5.92 15.00 -4.37
C ALA A 30 6.02 14.17 -3.07
N SER A 31 4.89 13.92 -2.41
CA SER A 31 4.82 13.09 -1.20
C SER A 31 5.18 11.63 -1.49
N SER A 32 4.70 11.08 -2.60
CA SER A 32 5.06 9.71 -3.02
C SER A 32 6.56 9.58 -3.34
N THR A 33 7.16 10.60 -3.97
CA THR A 33 8.58 10.61 -4.35
C THR A 33 9.49 10.35 -3.15
N ARG A 34 9.29 11.09 -2.04
CA ARG A 34 10.09 10.96 -0.83
C ARG A 34 9.99 9.56 -0.23
N VAL A 35 8.77 9.02 -0.15
CA VAL A 35 8.54 7.67 0.38
C VAL A 35 9.25 6.63 -0.47
N LEU A 36 9.12 6.74 -1.79
CA LEU A 36 9.79 5.85 -2.72
C LEU A 36 11.32 5.99 -2.64
N ASP A 37 11.86 7.19 -2.35
CA ASP A 37 13.31 7.40 -2.24
C ASP A 37 13.85 6.64 -1.04
N GLU A 38 13.17 6.76 0.12
CA GLU A 38 13.51 6.01 1.33
C GLU A 38 13.40 4.48 1.12
N LEU A 39 12.37 4.03 0.42
CA LEU A 39 12.21 2.61 0.07
C LEU A 39 13.33 2.10 -0.85
N ALA A 40 13.76 2.92 -1.81
CA ALA A 40 14.86 2.58 -2.73
C ALA A 40 16.21 2.54 -1.99
N GLN A 41 16.47 3.51 -1.11
CA GLN A 41 17.67 3.53 -0.26
C GLN A 41 17.78 2.28 0.62
N ARG A 42 16.64 1.73 1.04
CA ARG A 42 16.56 0.48 1.82
C ARG A 42 16.55 -0.78 0.97
N ASN A 43 16.74 -0.67 -0.35
CA ASN A 43 16.71 -1.77 -1.31
C ASN A 43 15.38 -2.56 -1.31
N LEU A 44 14.26 -1.92 -0.97
CA LEU A 44 12.93 -2.55 -0.95
C LEU A 44 12.17 -2.39 -2.27
N ILE A 45 12.59 -1.45 -3.13
CA ILE A 45 12.03 -1.24 -4.46
C ILE A 45 13.14 -1.09 -5.48
N ARG A 46 12.80 -1.29 -6.75
CA ARG A 46 13.62 -0.95 -7.92
C ARG A 46 12.95 0.20 -8.67
N ARG A 47 13.78 1.07 -9.24
CA ARG A 47 13.34 2.15 -10.13
C ARG A 47 14.12 2.08 -11.43
N GLU A 48 13.40 1.99 -12.54
CA GLU A 48 13.98 1.86 -13.87
C GLU A 48 13.36 2.91 -14.79
N ARG A 49 14.18 3.55 -15.64
CA ARG A 49 13.65 4.41 -16.69
C ARG A 49 12.96 3.55 -17.75
N HIS A 50 11.77 3.96 -18.19
CA HIS A 50 11.07 3.25 -19.26
C HIS A 50 11.91 3.26 -20.55
N LYS A 51 11.90 2.14 -21.28
CA LYS A 51 12.78 1.94 -22.45
C LYS A 51 12.51 2.93 -23.59
N GLN A 52 11.25 3.32 -23.77
CA GLN A 52 10.81 4.19 -24.87
C GLN A 52 10.61 5.65 -24.43
N ASP A 53 10.17 5.89 -23.20
CA ASP A 53 10.03 7.24 -22.64
C ASP A 53 10.92 7.40 -21.40
N ARG A 54 12.12 7.93 -21.58
CA ARG A 54 13.11 8.06 -20.49
C ARG A 54 12.67 9.01 -19.37
N ARG A 55 11.58 9.77 -19.56
CA ARG A 55 10.97 10.63 -18.54
C ARG A 55 10.08 9.83 -17.59
N MET A 56 9.62 8.65 -18.01
CA MET A 56 8.82 7.77 -17.19
C MET A 56 9.71 6.88 -16.33
N ILE A 57 9.44 6.86 -15.02
CA ILE A 57 10.09 5.97 -14.06
C ILE A 57 9.11 4.87 -13.69
N ILE A 58 9.50 3.63 -13.96
CA ILE A 58 8.81 2.43 -13.54
C ILE A 58 9.36 2.00 -12.19
N VAL A 59 8.45 1.70 -11.28
CA VAL A 59 8.71 1.27 -9.91
C VAL A 59 8.20 -0.16 -9.75
N SER A 60 8.98 -1.00 -9.08
CA SER A 60 8.58 -2.36 -8.74
C SER A 60 9.19 -2.75 -7.39
N LEU A 61 8.66 -3.80 -6.76
CA LEU A 61 9.32 -4.39 -5.59
C LEU A 61 10.68 -5.00 -6.00
N SER A 62 11.62 -4.97 -5.05
CA SER A 62 12.76 -5.86 -5.07
C SER A 62 12.38 -7.20 -4.41
N GLU A 63 13.29 -8.17 -4.43
CA GLU A 63 13.12 -9.42 -3.69
C GLU A 63 12.98 -9.18 -2.17
N GLU A 64 13.85 -8.34 -1.60
CA GLU A 64 13.74 -7.91 -0.19
C GLU A 64 12.44 -7.14 0.08
N GLY A 65 11.97 -6.35 -0.90
CA GLY A 65 10.68 -5.69 -0.85
C GLY A 65 9.52 -6.66 -0.71
N HIS A 66 9.50 -7.70 -1.54
CA HIS A 66 8.49 -8.77 -1.48
C HIS A 66 8.50 -9.48 -0.13
N LYS A 67 9.68 -9.90 0.34
CA LYS A 67 9.81 -10.54 1.65
C LYS A 67 9.30 -9.64 2.77
N LYS A 68 9.66 -8.35 2.73
CA LYS A 68 9.30 -7.41 3.79
C LYS A 68 7.80 -7.17 3.88
N ILE A 69 7.13 -7.03 2.74
CA ILE A 69 5.68 -6.83 2.73
C ILE A 69 4.94 -8.11 3.13
N ASP A 70 5.46 -9.29 2.78
CA ASP A 70 4.88 -10.57 3.20
C ASP A 70 4.95 -10.78 4.71
N GLU A 71 6.09 -10.47 5.32
CA GLU A 71 6.23 -10.46 6.78
C GLU A 71 5.22 -9.51 7.43
N ALA A 72 5.09 -8.29 6.91
CA ALA A 72 4.17 -7.29 7.43
C ALA A 72 2.69 -7.73 7.30
N MET A 73 2.31 -8.30 6.16
CA MET A 73 0.95 -8.82 5.93
C MET A 73 0.64 -10.01 6.85
N SER A 74 1.63 -10.90 7.07
CA SER A 74 1.50 -12.02 7.99
C SER A 74 1.29 -11.53 9.43
N SER A 75 2.10 -10.57 9.90
CA SER A 75 1.92 -9.97 11.22
C SER A 75 0.56 -9.27 11.36
N ALA A 76 0.12 -8.56 10.33
CA ALA A 76 -1.20 -7.92 10.31
C ALA A 76 -2.34 -8.94 10.42
N LYS A 77 -2.22 -10.10 9.76
CA LYS A 77 -3.20 -11.19 9.85
C LYS A 77 -3.27 -11.78 11.26
N VAL A 78 -2.12 -11.98 11.91
CA VAL A 78 -2.06 -12.44 13.30
C VAL A 78 -2.72 -11.43 14.24
N ALA A 79 -2.39 -10.13 14.09
CA ALA A 79 -3.00 -9.08 14.88
C ALA A 79 -4.51 -8.98 14.67
N ALA A 80 -4.99 -9.09 13.43
CA ALA A 80 -6.41 -9.10 13.11
C ALA A 80 -7.13 -10.27 13.78
N ARG A 81 -6.53 -11.47 13.73
CA ARG A 81 -7.07 -12.66 14.41
C ARG A 81 -7.23 -12.43 15.90
N LEU A 82 -6.16 -11.99 16.58
CA LEU A 82 -6.17 -11.70 18.02
C LEU A 82 -7.21 -10.63 18.38
N ALA A 83 -7.32 -9.57 17.56
CA ALA A 83 -8.31 -8.51 17.77
C ALA A 83 -9.75 -9.02 17.62
N SER A 84 -9.98 -10.01 16.76
CA SER A 84 -11.29 -10.60 16.51
C SER A 84 -11.64 -11.80 17.41
N GLU A 85 -10.72 -12.26 18.27
CA GLU A 85 -10.90 -13.54 19.00
C GLU A 85 -12.15 -13.62 19.87
N ASN A 86 -12.63 -12.48 20.38
CA ASN A 86 -13.80 -12.41 21.26
C ASN A 86 -15.06 -11.90 20.55
N PHE A 87 -15.02 -11.72 19.24
CA PHE A 87 -16.18 -11.29 18.47
C PHE A 87 -16.84 -12.50 17.82
N ASP A 88 -18.17 -12.54 17.85
CA ASP A 88 -18.91 -13.44 16.97
C ASP A 88 -19.02 -12.87 15.54
N GLU A 89 -19.50 -13.70 14.61
CA GLU A 89 -19.65 -13.31 13.21
C GLU A 89 -20.58 -12.11 13.02
N GLY A 90 -21.66 -12.02 13.80
CA GLY A 90 -22.62 -10.93 13.74
C GLY A 90 -22.03 -9.60 14.22
N GLU A 91 -21.28 -9.64 15.32
CA GLU A 91 -20.59 -8.47 15.87
C GLU A 91 -19.53 -7.93 14.90
N LEU A 92 -18.75 -8.82 14.26
CA LEU A 92 -17.79 -8.43 13.22
C LEU A 92 -18.48 -7.80 12.02
N LEU A 93 -19.57 -8.41 11.52
CA LEU A 93 -20.33 -7.86 10.40
C LEU A 93 -20.89 -6.47 10.71
N GLN A 94 -21.41 -6.25 11.92
CA GLN A 94 -21.90 -4.95 12.35
C GLN A 94 -20.78 -3.91 12.47
N LEU A 95 -19.61 -4.31 12.96
CA LEU A 95 -18.42 -3.46 13.01
C LEU A 95 -17.97 -3.04 11.61
N PHE A 96 -17.83 -3.99 10.69
CA PHE A 96 -17.47 -3.70 9.29
C PHE A 96 -18.47 -2.76 8.63
N ALA A 97 -19.77 -3.02 8.79
CA ALA A 97 -20.81 -2.14 8.26
C ALA A 97 -20.73 -0.71 8.83
N SER A 98 -20.35 -0.57 10.11
CA SER A 98 -20.19 0.74 10.75
C SER A 98 -18.94 1.47 10.25
N LEU A 99 -17.83 0.76 10.09
CA LEU A 99 -16.60 1.30 9.51
C LEU A 99 -16.79 1.74 8.05
N ASP A 100 -17.49 0.94 7.23
CA ASP A 100 -17.81 1.28 5.85
C ASP A 100 -18.62 2.58 5.74
N LYS A 101 -19.57 2.81 6.66
CA LYS A 101 -20.33 4.07 6.72
C LYS A 101 -19.43 5.26 7.03
N ILE A 102 -18.51 5.10 7.97
CA ILE A 102 -17.53 6.15 8.31
C ILE A 102 -16.63 6.44 7.11
N ILE A 103 -16.06 5.41 6.49
CA ILE A 103 -15.17 5.56 5.32
C ILE A 103 -15.89 6.27 4.18
N LYS A 104 -17.13 5.87 3.84
CA LYS A 104 -17.92 6.53 2.79
C LYS A 104 -18.11 8.02 3.09
N THR A 105 -18.49 8.36 4.32
CA THR A 105 -18.71 9.75 4.74
C THR A 105 -17.43 10.58 4.59
N LEU A 106 -16.28 10.03 5.00
CA LEU A 106 -14.98 10.70 4.89
C LEU A 106 -14.52 10.85 3.44
N SER A 107 -14.79 9.85 2.59
CA SER A 107 -14.44 9.89 1.16
C SER A 107 -15.25 10.92 0.37
N THR A 108 -16.47 11.25 0.81
CA THR A 108 -17.31 12.30 0.20
C THR A 108 -17.03 13.71 0.72
N ALA A 109 -16.27 13.83 1.82
CA ALA A 109 -15.94 15.11 2.45
C ALA A 109 -14.65 15.75 1.91
N THR A 110 -14.08 15.20 0.83
CA THR A 110 -12.87 15.71 0.15
C THR A 110 -13.19 15.97 -1.31
#